data_AF-A0A2W5YNR5-F1
#
_entry.id   AF-A0A2W5YNR5-F1
#
_cell.length_a   1.000
_cell.length_b   1.000
_cell.length_c   1.000
_cell.angle_alpha   90.00
_cell.angle_beta   90.00
_cell.angle_gamma   90.00
#
_symmetry.space_group_name_H-M   'P 1'
#
loop_
_entity.id
_entity.type
_entity.pdbx_description
1 polymer ?
#
loop_
_entity_poly.entity_id
_entity_poly.type
_entity_poly.pdbx_seq_one_letter_code
_entity_poly.pdbx_strand_id
1 'polypeptide(L)'
;MFCVKIVLRLARFSAVVAPLVFSRGAFAADVFTPVIASTLASETRAVYGTDQKFHVIYELQLSNTKNVPATIQAIDVLDGGDSAHAIVSYSGPEIVEHLRTLAPEPASDAIIEPNGARLFYIELAFDKTARIPSSLQHRLHLTGAANPGPAEAKPLDYIVAPFQIAQAKPVVIAPPLDGKGWVAVNGCCNDDIVHRGSVLSVNGRFYDAQRFAIDWMQMDEQGRFVHGDASKVENFTSYGAEVHAVTDGTVVSMLDTLDDQPPGKLPEPSSITIETVDGNHVVIDIGGGCFAFYAHLQKDSVKVHVGDTVKKGAVLGKLGNSGNTSAPHLHFHIMNAASVLASDGLPYVFDAFHLAGEIELEMFNAAPGVEGDWSKGRFDETQPRQREFPLNLNVIDF
;
A
#
# COMPACT_ATOMS: atom_id res chain seq x y z
N MET A 1 26.49 4.11 74.53
CA MET A 1 27.93 3.86 74.72
C MET A 1 28.18 2.39 74.39
N PHE A 2 29.08 2.11 73.45
CA PHE A 2 29.52 0.79 72.91
C PHE A 2 28.44 -0.02 72.14
N CYS A 3 28.38 -0.05 70.80
CA CYS A 3 29.35 -0.44 69.75
C CYS A 3 29.73 -1.94 69.80
N VAL A 4 29.05 -2.75 68.99
CA VAL A 4 29.42 -4.14 68.67
C VAL A 4 29.60 -4.26 67.15
N LYS A 5 30.82 -4.64 66.75
CA LYS A 5 31.23 -4.88 65.37
C LYS A 5 30.55 -6.13 64.81
N ILE A 6 29.85 -5.99 63.69
CA ILE A 6 29.36 -7.12 62.89
C ILE A 6 30.45 -7.50 61.88
N VAL A 7 30.90 -8.75 61.94
CA VAL A 7 31.81 -9.36 60.96
C VAL A 7 30.98 -9.84 59.78
N LEU A 8 31.09 -9.17 58.62
CA LEU A 8 30.50 -9.66 57.37
C LEU A 8 31.37 -10.80 56.80
N ARG A 9 30.78 -12.00 56.67
CA ARG A 9 31.30 -13.07 55.81
C ARG A 9 30.94 -12.75 54.37
N LEU A 10 31.94 -12.46 53.54
CA LEU A 10 31.79 -12.39 52.08
C LEU A 10 31.64 -13.80 51.50
N ALA A 11 30.44 -14.13 51.03
CA ALA A 11 30.22 -15.28 50.16
C ALA A 11 30.72 -14.92 48.75
N ARG A 12 31.74 -15.65 48.25
CA ARG A 12 32.17 -15.56 46.85
C ARG A 12 31.13 -16.27 45.98
N PHE A 13 30.31 -15.52 45.25
CA PHE A 13 29.62 -16.02 44.07
C PHE A 13 30.59 -15.96 42.88
N SER A 14 31.10 -17.12 42.45
CA SER A 14 31.73 -17.24 41.14
C SER A 14 30.64 -17.23 40.08
N ALA A 15 30.34 -16.06 39.51
CA ALA A 15 29.56 -15.96 38.29
C ALA A 15 30.45 -16.43 37.12
N VAL A 16 30.13 -17.58 36.54
CA VAL A 16 30.65 -17.99 35.24
C VAL A 16 29.98 -17.09 34.21
N VAL A 17 30.66 -16.01 33.83
CA VAL A 17 30.27 -15.21 32.66
C VAL A 17 30.74 -15.99 31.44
N ALA A 18 29.84 -16.77 30.84
CA ALA A 18 30.07 -17.27 29.49
C ALA A 18 30.12 -16.05 28.55
N PRO A 19 31.17 -15.87 27.75
CA PRO A 19 31.21 -14.78 26.80
C PRO A 19 30.10 -15.02 25.77
N LEU A 20 29.20 -14.06 25.59
CA LEU A 20 28.38 -14.01 24.38
C LEU A 20 29.34 -13.86 23.21
N VAL A 21 29.60 -14.96 22.51
CA VAL A 21 30.22 -14.94 21.19
C VAL A 21 29.16 -14.37 20.25
N PHE A 22 29.18 -13.05 20.07
CA PHE A 22 28.58 -12.45 18.88
C PHE A 22 29.33 -13.05 17.69
N SER A 23 28.66 -13.86 16.87
CA SER A 23 29.19 -14.16 15.55
C SER A 23 29.33 -12.82 14.83
N ARG A 24 30.57 -12.34 14.68
CA ARG A 24 30.86 -11.23 13.77
C ARG A 24 30.44 -11.72 12.38
N GLY A 25 29.26 -11.31 11.93
CA GLY A 25 28.94 -11.35 10.51
C GLY A 25 30.09 -10.65 9.78
N ALA A 26 30.61 -11.29 8.74
CA ALA A 26 31.66 -10.68 7.93
C ALA A 26 31.16 -9.31 7.47
N PHE A 27 31.88 -8.24 7.80
CA PHE A 27 31.59 -6.93 7.24
C PHE A 27 31.72 -7.04 5.72
N ALA A 28 30.67 -6.71 4.98
CA ALA A 28 30.74 -6.60 3.53
C ALA A 28 31.85 -5.60 3.17
N ALA A 29 32.64 -5.91 2.14
CA ALA A 29 33.68 -4.99 1.68
C ALA A 29 33.05 -3.70 1.16
N ASP A 30 33.70 -2.56 1.39
CA ASP A 30 33.27 -1.29 0.84
C ASP A 30 33.29 -1.34 -0.70
N VAL A 31 32.19 -0.90 -1.33
CA VAL A 31 32.06 -0.82 -2.79
C VAL A 31 31.63 0.59 -3.17
N PHE A 32 32.23 1.14 -4.22
CA PHE A 32 31.76 2.41 -4.79
C PHE A 32 30.51 2.18 -5.63
N THR A 33 29.43 2.88 -5.30
CA THR A 33 28.10 2.70 -5.91
C THR A 33 27.69 3.94 -6.70
N PRO A 34 27.44 3.87 -8.02
CA PRO A 34 26.92 5.00 -8.78
C PRO A 34 25.45 5.27 -8.50
N VAL A 35 24.66 4.20 -8.31
CA VAL A 35 23.24 4.26 -7.95
C VAL A 35 23.12 3.95 -6.46
N ILE A 36 22.40 4.81 -5.74
CA ILE A 36 21.98 4.56 -4.36
C ILE A 36 20.51 4.20 -4.35
N ALA A 37 20.08 3.44 -3.34
CA ALA A 37 18.69 3.06 -3.17
C ALA A 37 18.23 3.24 -1.73
N SER A 38 16.97 3.64 -1.57
CA SER A 38 16.24 3.67 -0.30
C SER A 38 14.81 3.24 -0.52
N THR A 39 14.15 2.69 0.50
CA THR A 39 12.71 2.46 0.46
C THR A 39 11.95 3.77 0.68
N LEU A 40 10.72 3.86 0.16
CA LEU A 40 9.85 5.03 0.43
C LEU A 40 9.33 5.00 1.88
N ALA A 41 8.72 3.88 2.26
CA ALA A 41 8.31 3.63 3.64
C ALA A 41 9.48 3.12 4.50
N SER A 42 9.40 3.35 5.81
CA SER A 42 10.41 2.89 6.78
C SER A 42 10.26 1.41 7.19
N GLU A 43 9.06 0.87 7.05
CA GLU A 43 8.73 -0.55 7.24
C GLU A 43 7.59 -0.96 6.30
N THR A 44 7.46 -2.25 6.03
CA THR A 44 6.26 -2.86 5.42
C THR A 44 5.78 -4.03 6.26
N ARG A 45 4.58 -4.55 5.98
CA ARG A 45 3.97 -5.69 6.67
C ARG A 45 3.42 -6.66 5.64
N ALA A 46 3.45 -7.94 5.97
CA ALA A 46 2.80 -8.95 5.14
C ALA A 46 1.28 -8.93 5.35
N VAL A 47 0.51 -9.10 4.27
CA VAL A 47 -0.95 -9.22 4.30
C VAL A 47 -1.40 -10.51 3.66
N TYR A 48 -2.36 -11.21 4.27
CA TYR A 48 -2.89 -12.46 3.71
C TYR A 48 -4.04 -12.16 2.75
N GLY A 49 -3.86 -12.46 1.47
CA GLY A 49 -4.82 -12.20 0.41
C GLY A 49 -5.83 -13.32 0.22
N THR A 50 -6.90 -13.03 -0.52
CA THR A 50 -7.91 -14.00 -0.94
C THR A 50 -7.38 -15.11 -1.86
N ASP A 51 -6.22 -14.88 -2.50
CA ASP A 51 -5.45 -15.88 -3.25
C ASP A 51 -4.70 -16.89 -2.37
N GLN A 52 -4.89 -16.81 -1.05
CA GLN A 52 -4.27 -17.66 -0.04
C GLN A 52 -2.75 -17.49 0.06
N LYS A 53 -2.21 -16.33 -0.35
CA LYS A 53 -0.80 -15.97 -0.20
C LYS A 53 -0.59 -14.79 0.73
N PHE A 54 0.61 -14.68 1.27
CA PHE A 54 1.08 -13.52 2.02
C PHE A 54 1.82 -12.57 1.09
N HIS A 55 1.29 -11.36 0.92
CA HIS A 55 1.84 -10.33 0.06
C HIS A 55 2.68 -9.34 0.87
N VAL A 56 3.88 -9.01 0.37
CA VAL A 56 4.77 -7.98 0.93
C VAL A 56 5.09 -6.98 -0.18
N ILE A 57 4.75 -5.71 0.06
CA ILE A 57 4.67 -4.69 -0.99
C ILE A 57 5.32 -3.40 -0.52
N TYR A 58 6.15 -2.85 -1.39
CA TYR A 58 6.90 -1.62 -1.15
C TYR A 58 7.57 -1.13 -2.43
N GLU A 59 8.21 0.03 -2.33
CA GLU A 59 8.87 0.71 -3.44
C GLU A 59 10.31 1.07 -3.05
N LEU A 60 11.23 0.98 -4.02
CA LEU A 60 12.56 1.55 -3.93
C LEU A 60 12.62 2.87 -4.70
N GLN A 61 13.27 3.87 -4.14
CA GLN A 61 13.78 5.02 -4.89
C GLN A 61 15.24 4.76 -5.27
N LEU A 62 15.51 4.67 -6.57
CA LEU A 62 16.84 4.51 -7.15
C LEU A 62 17.35 5.86 -7.63
N SER A 63 18.54 6.29 -7.19
CA SER A 63 19.10 7.61 -7.56
C SER A 63 20.52 7.46 -8.11
N ASN A 64 20.72 7.88 -9.35
CA ASN A 64 22.04 7.94 -9.96
C ASN A 64 22.78 9.20 -9.49
N THR A 65 23.91 9.02 -8.83
CA THR A 65 24.71 10.10 -8.21
C THR A 65 25.85 10.57 -9.10
N LYS A 66 25.77 10.26 -10.41
CA LYS A 66 26.87 10.43 -11.36
C LYS A 66 26.41 11.19 -12.60
N ASN A 67 27.40 11.70 -13.32
CA ASN A 67 27.21 12.43 -14.58
C ASN A 67 27.18 11.51 -15.82
N VAL A 68 27.10 10.20 -15.62
CA VAL A 68 27.03 9.17 -16.66
C VAL A 68 25.75 8.36 -16.40
N PRO A 69 24.95 8.05 -17.44
CA PRO A 69 23.76 7.21 -17.27
C PRO A 69 24.12 5.88 -16.62
N ALA A 70 23.21 5.36 -15.80
CA ALA A 70 23.28 4.00 -15.29
C ALA A 70 22.14 3.19 -15.89
N THR A 71 22.40 1.95 -16.31
CA THR A 71 21.35 1.06 -16.85
C THR A 71 21.18 -0.11 -15.91
N ILE A 72 19.98 -0.24 -15.33
CA ILE A 72 19.62 -1.37 -14.48
C ILE A 72 19.45 -2.61 -15.37
N GLN A 73 20.14 -3.69 -15.02
CA GLN A 73 20.09 -4.96 -15.74
C GLN A 73 19.22 -5.98 -15.01
N ALA A 74 19.35 -6.04 -13.68
CA ALA A 74 18.53 -6.86 -12.82
C ALA A 74 18.49 -6.30 -11.39
N ILE A 75 17.45 -6.66 -10.65
CA ILE A 75 17.32 -6.40 -9.21
C ILE A 75 16.92 -7.70 -8.54
N ASP A 76 17.80 -8.22 -7.68
CA ASP A 76 17.46 -9.35 -6.81
C ASP A 76 16.94 -8.84 -5.48
N VAL A 77 15.83 -9.39 -5.02
CA VAL A 77 15.34 -9.22 -3.65
C VAL A 77 15.88 -10.39 -2.83
N LEU A 78 16.59 -10.08 -1.75
CA LEU A 78 17.31 -11.04 -0.91
C LEU A 78 16.71 -11.07 0.50
N ASP A 79 16.81 -12.22 1.17
CA ASP A 79 16.67 -12.29 2.61
C ASP A 79 17.85 -11.57 3.26
N GLY A 80 17.60 -10.66 4.22
CA GLY A 80 18.66 -9.96 4.94
C GLY A 80 19.59 -10.89 5.75
N GLY A 81 19.17 -12.12 6.05
CA GLY A 81 19.99 -13.18 6.65
C GLY A 81 20.70 -14.09 5.66
N ASP A 82 20.30 -14.10 4.38
CA ASP A 82 20.89 -14.91 3.30
C ASP A 82 21.03 -14.09 2.01
N SER A 83 22.22 -13.52 1.81
CA SER A 83 22.53 -12.78 0.58
C SER A 83 22.99 -13.67 -0.57
N ALA A 84 23.06 -14.99 -0.40
CA ALA A 84 23.53 -15.90 -1.45
C ALA A 84 22.41 -16.28 -2.43
N HIS A 85 21.16 -16.30 -1.98
CA HIS A 85 20.01 -16.72 -2.79
C HIS A 85 18.97 -15.60 -2.89
N ALA A 86 18.52 -15.34 -4.11
CA ALA A 86 17.42 -14.42 -4.35
C ALA A 86 16.08 -15.06 -3.99
N ILE A 87 15.21 -14.29 -3.35
CA ILE A 87 13.79 -14.60 -3.17
C ILE A 87 13.09 -14.45 -4.53
N VAL A 88 13.38 -13.35 -5.23
CA VAL A 88 12.95 -13.07 -6.60
C VAL A 88 14.03 -12.25 -7.31
N SER A 89 14.13 -12.40 -8.62
CA SER A 89 15.04 -11.63 -9.48
C SER A 89 14.23 -11.02 -10.61
N TYR A 90 14.14 -9.69 -10.65
CA TYR A 90 13.56 -8.96 -11.77
C TYR A 90 14.64 -8.72 -12.82
N SER A 91 14.39 -9.06 -14.08
CA SER A 91 15.38 -8.87 -15.16
C SER A 91 14.73 -8.73 -16.52
N GLY A 92 15.47 -8.23 -17.51
CA GLY A 92 14.94 -8.08 -18.86
C GLY A 92 13.76 -7.09 -18.91
N PRO A 93 12.65 -7.40 -19.61
CA PRO A 93 11.49 -6.51 -19.72
C PRO A 93 10.86 -6.13 -18.38
N GLU A 94 10.87 -7.03 -17.39
CA GLU A 94 10.27 -6.83 -16.06
C GLU A 94 10.87 -5.62 -15.33
N ILE A 95 12.14 -5.29 -15.60
CA ILE A 95 12.75 -4.08 -15.03
C ILE A 95 11.98 -2.84 -15.45
N VAL A 96 11.63 -2.73 -16.74
CA VAL A 96 10.91 -1.56 -17.25
C VAL A 96 9.46 -1.56 -16.78
N GLU A 97 8.83 -2.73 -16.73
CA GLU A 97 7.45 -2.91 -16.25
C GLU A 97 7.26 -2.44 -14.80
N HIS A 98 8.28 -2.60 -13.96
CA HIS A 98 8.27 -2.20 -12.54
C HIS A 98 8.88 -0.82 -12.27
N LEU A 99 9.53 -0.20 -13.26
CA LEU A 99 10.10 1.14 -13.12
C LEU A 99 9.06 2.23 -13.39
N ARG A 100 9.12 3.29 -12.59
CA ARG A 100 8.38 4.53 -12.79
C ARG A 100 9.32 5.73 -12.73
N THR A 101 8.92 6.84 -13.35
CA THR A 101 9.58 8.13 -13.09
C THR A 101 9.18 8.66 -11.70
N LEU A 102 9.77 9.79 -11.25
CA LEU A 102 9.40 10.38 -9.96
C LEU A 102 8.05 11.12 -9.99
N ALA A 103 7.59 11.54 -11.17
CA ALA A 103 6.16 11.70 -11.44
C ALA A 103 5.70 10.32 -11.94
N PRO A 104 4.91 9.55 -11.20
CA PRO A 104 4.92 8.08 -11.22
C PRO A 104 4.30 7.41 -12.48
N GLU A 105 4.72 7.85 -13.66
CA GLU A 105 4.44 7.30 -14.97
C GLU A 105 5.34 6.09 -15.28
N PRO A 106 4.86 5.10 -16.06
CA PRO A 106 5.66 4.01 -16.61
C PRO A 106 6.97 4.49 -17.24
N ALA A 107 8.09 3.84 -16.89
CA ALA A 107 9.36 4.12 -17.54
C ALA A 107 9.38 3.54 -18.97
N SER A 108 10.09 4.19 -19.89
CA SER A 108 10.30 3.71 -21.26
C SER A 108 11.48 2.74 -21.39
N ASP A 109 12.37 2.75 -20.41
CA ASP A 109 13.63 2.02 -20.42
C ASP A 109 14.17 1.85 -19.00
N ALA A 110 15.25 1.07 -18.88
CA ALA A 110 15.92 0.78 -17.61
C ALA A 110 17.04 1.80 -17.27
N ILE A 111 17.07 2.96 -17.94
CA ILE A 111 18.12 3.97 -17.76
C ILE A 111 17.72 4.93 -16.64
N ILE A 112 18.65 5.13 -15.71
CA ILE A 112 18.62 6.21 -14.73
C ILE A 112 19.61 7.28 -15.20
N GLU A 113 19.03 8.40 -15.61
CA GLU A 113 19.79 9.52 -16.18
C GLU A 113 20.84 10.08 -15.23
N PRO A 114 21.84 10.83 -15.75
CA PRO A 114 22.77 11.59 -14.93
C PRO A 114 22.06 12.45 -13.90
N ASN A 115 22.39 12.28 -12.61
CA ASN A 115 21.71 12.95 -11.49
C ASN A 115 20.18 12.72 -11.45
N GLY A 116 19.70 11.67 -12.11
CA GLY A 116 18.29 11.28 -12.20
C GLY A 116 17.91 10.24 -11.15
N ALA A 117 16.61 9.99 -11.05
CA ALA A 117 16.06 8.97 -10.17
C ALA A 117 14.82 8.30 -10.78
N ARG A 118 14.50 7.13 -10.23
CA ARG A 118 13.35 6.29 -10.59
C ARG A 118 12.75 5.67 -9.34
N LEU A 119 11.47 5.29 -9.42
CA LEU A 119 10.84 4.40 -8.47
C LEU A 119 10.85 2.98 -9.05
N PHE A 120 11.03 1.97 -8.20
CA PHE A 120 10.93 0.57 -8.58
C PHE A 120 9.97 -0.15 -7.63
N TYR A 121 8.91 -0.70 -8.18
CA TYR A 121 7.81 -1.30 -7.44
C TYR A 121 8.10 -2.79 -7.19
N ILE A 122 8.06 -3.24 -5.94
CA ILE A 122 8.32 -4.64 -5.57
C ILE A 122 7.09 -5.27 -4.94
N GLU A 123 6.70 -6.43 -5.45
CA GLU A 123 5.63 -7.25 -4.91
C GLU A 123 6.14 -8.68 -4.73
N LEU A 124 6.02 -9.19 -3.51
CA LEU A 124 6.42 -10.54 -3.16
C LEU A 124 5.20 -11.29 -2.64
N ALA A 125 5.03 -12.53 -3.08
CA ALA A 125 3.98 -13.42 -2.59
C ALA A 125 4.60 -14.69 -1.99
N PHE A 126 4.14 -15.07 -0.80
CA PHE A 126 4.63 -16.24 -0.07
C PHE A 126 3.47 -17.17 0.33
N ASP A 127 3.62 -18.47 0.13
CA ASP A 127 2.58 -19.44 0.52
C ASP A 127 2.45 -19.62 2.05
N LYS A 128 3.50 -19.27 2.81
CA LYS A 128 3.58 -19.52 4.26
C LYS A 128 4.34 -18.42 4.98
N THR A 129 3.86 -18.03 6.17
CA THR A 129 4.52 -17.04 7.04
C THR A 129 5.98 -17.39 7.37
N ALA A 130 6.31 -18.67 7.53
CA ALA A 130 7.67 -19.14 7.81
C ALA A 130 8.67 -18.88 6.66
N ARG A 131 8.19 -18.51 5.47
CA ARG A 131 9.02 -18.12 4.32
C ARG A 131 9.23 -16.62 4.22
N ILE A 132 8.50 -15.82 5.00
CA ILE A 132 8.60 -14.37 4.99
C ILE A 132 9.83 -14.00 5.83
N PRO A 133 10.84 -13.35 5.26
CA PRO A 133 12.03 -12.96 6.02
C PRO A 133 11.69 -11.83 7.00
N SER A 134 12.48 -11.67 8.05
CA SER A 134 12.32 -10.52 8.98
C SER A 134 12.84 -9.22 8.39
N SER A 135 13.72 -9.31 7.38
CA SER A 135 14.31 -8.16 6.70
C SER A 135 14.69 -8.53 5.28
N LEU A 136 14.67 -7.54 4.39
CA LEU A 136 15.07 -7.66 3.00
C LEU A 136 16.32 -6.84 2.71
N GLN A 137 17.03 -7.20 1.66
CA GLN A 137 18.08 -6.41 1.03
C GLN A 137 17.98 -6.57 -0.50
N HIS A 138 18.64 -5.70 -1.25
CA HIS A 138 18.49 -5.68 -2.71
C HIS A 138 19.84 -5.71 -3.38
N ARG A 139 20.09 -6.67 -4.28
CA ARG A 139 21.30 -6.65 -5.13
C ARG A 139 20.96 -5.98 -6.45
N LEU A 140 21.68 -4.91 -6.77
CA LEU A 140 21.57 -4.24 -8.06
C LEU A 140 22.64 -4.78 -9.01
N HIS A 141 22.19 -5.25 -10.17
CA HIS A 141 23.03 -5.53 -11.34
C HIS A 141 22.85 -4.40 -12.33
N LEU A 142 23.92 -3.67 -12.66
CA LEU A 142 23.81 -2.52 -13.56
C LEU A 142 25.11 -2.24 -14.30
N THR A 143 25.02 -1.44 -15.36
CA THR A 143 26.16 -0.70 -15.90
C THR A 143 26.14 0.73 -15.39
N GLY A 144 27.28 1.25 -14.94
CA GLY A 144 27.37 2.64 -14.45
C GLY A 144 28.79 3.07 -14.10
N ALA A 145 28.96 4.36 -13.77
CA ALA A 145 30.26 4.97 -13.51
C ALA A 145 30.52 5.13 -11.99
N ALA A 146 31.19 4.17 -11.35
CA ALA A 146 31.55 4.26 -9.93
C ALA A 146 32.70 5.27 -9.67
N ASN A 147 32.85 5.70 -8.42
CA ASN A 147 33.99 6.51 -7.97
C ASN A 147 35.34 5.75 -8.07
N PRO A 148 36.48 6.45 -8.04
CA PRO A 148 36.65 7.91 -8.13
C PRO A 148 36.82 8.40 -9.59
N GLY A 149 36.23 9.56 -9.91
CA GLY A 149 36.48 10.28 -11.18
C GLY A 149 35.52 9.98 -12.33
N PRO A 150 35.69 10.64 -13.50
CA PRO A 150 34.89 10.35 -14.70
C PRO A 150 35.30 8.98 -15.25
N ALA A 151 34.54 7.96 -14.86
CA ALA A 151 34.72 6.60 -15.35
C ALA A 151 33.74 6.30 -16.49
N GLU A 152 34.19 5.52 -17.47
CA GLU A 152 33.29 4.84 -18.40
C GLU A 152 32.35 3.91 -17.61
N ALA A 153 31.13 3.71 -18.13
CA ALA A 153 30.18 2.80 -17.53
C ALA A 153 30.74 1.36 -17.55
N LYS A 154 30.74 0.69 -16.40
CA LYS A 154 31.18 -0.70 -16.24
C LYS A 154 30.09 -1.52 -15.54
N PRO A 155 30.04 -2.84 -15.76
CA PRO A 155 29.22 -3.72 -14.96
C PRO A 155 29.58 -3.62 -13.48
N LEU A 156 28.55 -3.54 -12.63
CA LEU A 156 28.64 -3.42 -11.18
C LEU A 156 27.56 -4.28 -10.54
N ASP A 157 27.91 -4.86 -9.39
CA ASP A 157 27.05 -5.71 -8.56
C ASP A 157 27.29 -5.32 -7.10
N TYR A 158 26.23 -4.91 -6.39
CA TYR A 158 26.31 -4.57 -4.98
C TYR A 158 24.94 -4.60 -4.30
N ILE A 159 24.96 -4.77 -2.98
CA ILE A 159 23.77 -4.83 -2.13
C ILE A 159 23.45 -3.44 -1.56
N VAL A 160 22.17 -3.08 -1.55
CA VAL A 160 21.63 -1.79 -1.11
C VAL A 160 20.32 -1.95 -0.33
N ALA A 161 19.85 -0.84 0.23
CA ALA A 161 18.50 -0.65 0.79
C ALA A 161 18.06 -1.81 1.73
N PRO A 162 18.74 -2.00 2.88
CA PRO A 162 18.22 -2.90 3.91
C PRO A 162 16.84 -2.41 4.38
N PHE A 163 15.89 -3.31 4.48
CA PHE A 163 14.50 -2.99 4.78
C PHE A 163 13.92 -3.96 5.79
N GLN A 164 13.14 -3.46 6.75
CA GLN A 164 12.54 -4.29 7.78
C GLN A 164 11.12 -4.69 7.38
N ILE A 165 10.78 -5.97 7.56
CA ILE A 165 9.41 -6.45 7.49
C ILE A 165 8.89 -6.51 8.93
N ALA A 166 7.97 -5.61 9.26
CA ALA A 166 7.43 -5.51 10.60
C ALA A 166 6.64 -6.77 10.94
N GLN A 167 6.83 -7.28 12.15
CA GLN A 167 6.12 -8.47 12.67
C GLN A 167 4.73 -8.13 13.21
N ALA A 168 4.37 -6.84 13.22
CA ALA A 168 3.04 -6.39 13.60
C ALA A 168 2.01 -6.95 12.61
N LYS A 169 0.90 -7.48 13.15
CA LYS A 169 -0.18 -8.01 12.33
C LYS A 169 -0.92 -6.87 11.61
N PRO A 170 -1.48 -7.12 10.41
CA PRO A 170 -2.40 -6.19 9.77
C PRO A 170 -3.55 -5.79 10.69
N VAL A 171 -4.07 -4.58 10.49
CA VAL A 171 -5.27 -4.12 11.20
C VAL A 171 -6.44 -5.00 10.79
N VAL A 172 -7.22 -5.49 11.77
CA VAL A 172 -8.44 -6.25 11.51
C VAL A 172 -9.63 -5.29 11.59
N ILE A 173 -10.40 -5.22 10.52
CA ILE A 173 -11.49 -4.25 10.34
C ILE A 173 -12.82 -4.95 10.06
N ALA A 174 -13.95 -4.34 10.44
CA ALA A 174 -15.25 -4.77 9.94
C ALA A 174 -15.50 -4.24 8.51
N PRO A 175 -16.48 -4.77 7.77
CA PRO A 175 -16.95 -4.18 6.52
C PRO A 175 -17.34 -2.70 6.66
N PRO A 176 -16.90 -1.80 5.75
CA PRO A 176 -17.36 -0.41 5.70
C PRO A 176 -18.71 -0.26 4.98
N LEU A 177 -19.24 -1.33 4.40
CA LEU A 177 -20.40 -1.35 3.52
C LEU A 177 -21.22 -2.62 3.80
N ASP A 178 -22.52 -2.57 3.52
CA ASP A 178 -23.42 -3.70 3.67
C ASP A 178 -23.85 -4.28 2.30
N GLY A 179 -24.20 -5.56 2.28
CA GLY A 179 -24.86 -6.18 1.13
C GLY A 179 -23.91 -6.85 0.14
N LYS A 180 -24.41 -7.10 -1.08
CA LYS A 180 -23.78 -8.00 -2.04
C LYS A 180 -23.21 -7.27 -3.25
N GLY A 181 -22.27 -7.94 -3.93
CA GLY A 181 -21.77 -7.50 -5.24
C GLY A 181 -20.80 -6.33 -5.19
N TRP A 182 -20.08 -6.14 -4.09
CA TRP A 182 -19.04 -5.13 -3.97
C TRP A 182 -17.77 -5.59 -4.67
N VAL A 183 -17.24 -4.80 -5.59
CA VAL A 183 -16.03 -5.10 -6.35
C VAL A 183 -14.90 -4.26 -5.79
N ALA A 184 -13.79 -4.90 -5.46
CA ALA A 184 -12.56 -4.24 -5.05
C ALA A 184 -11.82 -3.68 -6.28
N VAL A 185 -12.15 -2.47 -6.72
CA VAL A 185 -11.51 -1.83 -7.89
C VAL A 185 -10.25 -1.10 -7.43
N ASN A 186 -9.24 -1.03 -8.30
CA ASN A 186 -7.93 -0.39 -8.05
C ASN A 186 -7.21 -0.92 -6.80
N GLY A 187 -7.62 -2.09 -6.30
CA GLY A 187 -7.02 -2.72 -5.15
C GLY A 187 -5.63 -3.27 -5.46
N CYS A 188 -4.93 -3.67 -4.41
CA CYS A 188 -3.79 -4.56 -4.54
C CYS A 188 -4.27 -5.95 -5.01
N CYS A 189 -3.54 -6.80 -5.73
CA CYS A 189 -2.12 -6.78 -6.06
C CYS A 189 -2.02 -7.30 -7.50
N ASN A 190 -1.90 -6.40 -8.46
CA ASN A 190 -1.95 -6.68 -9.88
C ASN A 190 -1.09 -5.66 -10.66
N ASP A 191 -0.96 -5.90 -11.97
CA ASP A 191 -0.07 -5.12 -12.84
C ASP A 191 -0.49 -3.65 -13.02
N ASP A 192 -1.78 -3.33 -12.86
CA ASP A 192 -2.30 -1.98 -13.16
C ASP A 192 -1.95 -0.93 -12.11
N ILE A 193 -1.46 -1.33 -10.94
CA ILE A 193 -0.89 -0.49 -9.86
C ILE A 193 -1.50 0.92 -9.70
N VAL A 194 -2.81 1.13 -9.87
CA VAL A 194 -3.39 2.50 -9.95
C VAL A 194 -3.17 3.27 -8.64
N HIS A 195 -3.70 2.73 -7.54
CA HIS A 195 -3.50 3.34 -6.22
C HIS A 195 -2.06 3.25 -5.73
N ARG A 196 -1.47 2.06 -5.87
CA ARG A 196 -0.07 1.83 -5.48
C ARG A 196 0.88 2.78 -6.21
N GLY A 197 0.60 3.07 -7.48
CA GLY A 197 1.33 3.98 -8.35
C GLY A 197 1.11 5.45 -8.04
N SER A 198 0.20 5.79 -7.13
CA SER A 198 -0.16 7.18 -6.81
C SER A 198 0.78 7.80 -5.77
N VAL A 199 2.10 7.66 -5.97
CA VAL A 199 3.13 8.28 -5.12
C VAL A 199 3.08 9.80 -5.25
N LEU A 200 2.87 10.49 -4.13
CA LEU A 200 2.75 11.94 -4.06
C LEU A 200 3.96 12.59 -3.40
N SER A 201 4.35 13.76 -3.91
CA SER A 201 5.36 14.61 -3.27
C SER A 201 4.69 15.65 -2.36
N VAL A 202 4.81 15.45 -1.05
CA VAL A 202 4.17 16.30 -0.04
C VAL A 202 5.18 16.69 1.02
N ASN A 203 5.25 17.97 1.38
CA ASN A 203 6.14 18.49 2.42
C ASN A 203 7.63 18.08 2.25
N GLY A 204 8.10 17.98 1.00
CA GLY A 204 9.49 17.64 0.67
C GLY A 204 9.83 16.16 0.75
N ARG A 205 8.85 15.26 0.78
CA ARG A 205 9.03 13.80 0.76
C ARG A 205 8.04 13.12 -0.18
N PHE A 206 8.37 11.92 -0.63
CA PHE A 206 7.43 11.04 -1.31
C PHE A 206 6.63 10.24 -0.28
N TYR A 207 5.34 10.10 -0.53
CA TYR A 207 4.40 9.30 0.24
C TYR A 207 3.55 8.46 -0.69
N ASP A 208 3.16 7.28 -0.23
CA ASP A 208 2.17 6.44 -0.89
C ASP A 208 1.14 6.02 0.16
N ALA A 209 0.18 6.91 0.38
CA ALA A 209 -0.93 6.70 1.30
C ALA A 209 -1.90 5.61 0.80
N GLN A 210 -1.94 5.41 -0.53
CA GLN A 210 -2.94 4.57 -1.19
C GLN A 210 -2.44 3.15 -1.49
N ARG A 211 -1.24 2.78 -1.03
CA ARG A 211 -0.63 1.44 -1.25
C ARG A 211 -1.58 0.24 -1.09
N PHE A 212 -2.51 0.31 -0.14
CA PHE A 212 -3.51 -0.73 0.13
C PHE A 212 -4.95 -0.22 0.01
N ALA A 213 -5.17 0.87 -0.73
CA ALA A 213 -6.48 1.41 -0.96
C ALA A 213 -7.31 0.56 -1.92
N ILE A 214 -8.61 0.54 -1.67
CA ILE A 214 -9.60 -0.10 -2.53
C ILE A 214 -10.70 0.91 -2.83
N ASP A 215 -11.07 1.00 -4.10
CA ASP A 215 -12.28 1.67 -4.55
C ASP A 215 -13.42 0.65 -4.63
N TRP A 216 -14.37 0.75 -3.71
CA TRP A 216 -15.51 -0.15 -3.67
C TRP A 216 -16.62 0.35 -4.58
N MET A 217 -16.88 -0.41 -5.64
CA MET A 217 -18.02 -0.23 -6.54
C MET A 217 -19.03 -1.37 -6.35
N GLN A 218 -20.33 -1.10 -6.47
CA GLN A 218 -21.36 -2.13 -6.30
C GLN A 218 -21.96 -2.53 -7.64
N MET A 219 -22.14 -3.82 -7.86
CA MET A 219 -22.95 -4.35 -8.95
C MET A 219 -24.39 -4.63 -8.49
N ASP A 220 -25.35 -4.40 -9.38
CA ASP A 220 -26.70 -4.93 -9.19
C ASP A 220 -26.77 -6.45 -9.48
N GLU A 221 -27.95 -7.04 -9.33
CA GLU A 221 -28.17 -8.47 -9.59
C GLU A 221 -27.93 -8.88 -11.04
N GLN A 222 -27.89 -7.93 -11.98
CA GLN A 222 -27.58 -8.16 -13.40
C GLN A 222 -26.09 -7.93 -13.70
N GLY A 223 -25.25 -7.68 -12.69
CA GLY A 223 -23.83 -7.45 -12.86
C GLY A 223 -23.49 -6.03 -13.32
N ARG A 224 -24.37 -5.04 -13.14
CA ARG A 224 -24.13 -3.66 -13.63
C ARG A 224 -23.67 -2.74 -12.51
N PHE A 225 -22.59 -2.00 -12.73
CA PHE A 225 -22.21 -0.87 -11.87
C PHE A 225 -23.14 0.33 -12.05
N VAL A 226 -23.68 0.49 -13.25
CA VAL A 226 -24.49 1.64 -13.65
C VAL A 226 -25.70 1.20 -14.47
N HIS A 227 -26.86 1.76 -14.17
CA HIS A 227 -28.11 1.49 -14.85
C HIS A 227 -28.64 2.75 -15.54
N GLY A 228 -28.80 2.69 -16.86
CA GLY A 228 -29.28 3.85 -17.63
C GLY A 228 -28.15 4.80 -18.03
N ASP A 229 -28.30 6.09 -17.74
CA ASP A 229 -27.39 7.15 -18.20
C ASP A 229 -26.19 7.28 -17.26
N ALA A 230 -25.01 6.87 -17.72
CA ALA A 230 -23.79 6.84 -16.92
C ALA A 230 -23.23 8.24 -16.57
N SER A 231 -23.80 9.33 -17.09
CA SER A 231 -23.45 10.69 -16.69
C SER A 231 -24.15 11.19 -15.43
N LYS A 232 -24.97 10.34 -14.79
CA LYS A 232 -25.75 10.69 -13.59
C LYS A 232 -25.35 9.81 -12.42
N VAL A 233 -24.99 10.43 -11.29
CA VAL A 233 -24.55 9.71 -10.09
C VAL A 233 -25.63 8.77 -9.55
N GLU A 234 -26.91 9.15 -9.66
CA GLU A 234 -28.05 8.38 -9.16
C GLU A 234 -28.31 7.08 -9.94
N ASN A 235 -27.64 6.92 -11.08
CA ASN A 235 -27.70 5.71 -11.88
C ASN A 235 -26.64 4.67 -11.49
N PHE A 236 -25.70 5.02 -10.61
CA PHE A 236 -24.71 4.07 -10.11
C PHE A 236 -25.28 3.29 -8.94
N THR A 237 -25.13 1.97 -8.97
CA THR A 237 -25.66 1.08 -7.94
C THR A 237 -25.06 1.36 -6.57
N SER A 238 -23.80 1.80 -6.50
CA SER A 238 -23.09 2.16 -5.27
C SER A 238 -23.59 3.46 -4.63
N TYR A 239 -24.16 4.38 -5.41
CA TYR A 239 -24.44 5.75 -4.95
C TYR A 239 -25.52 5.76 -3.87
N GLY A 240 -25.20 6.35 -2.72
CA GLY A 240 -26.11 6.48 -1.58
C GLY A 240 -26.07 5.32 -0.59
N ALA A 241 -25.23 4.30 -0.81
CA ALA A 241 -24.95 3.26 0.17
C ALA A 241 -24.47 3.87 1.50
N GLU A 242 -24.91 3.32 2.63
CA GLU A 242 -24.41 3.75 3.93
C GLU A 242 -22.96 3.29 4.12
N VAL A 243 -22.11 4.19 4.61
CA VAL A 243 -20.71 3.92 4.91
C VAL A 243 -20.54 3.81 6.41
N HIS A 244 -19.90 2.74 6.87
CA HIS A 244 -19.81 2.35 8.27
C HIS A 244 -18.40 2.47 8.84
N ALA A 245 -18.29 2.86 10.11
CA ALA A 245 -17.04 2.82 10.84
C ALA A 245 -16.54 1.37 10.98
N VAL A 246 -15.32 1.10 10.54
CA VAL A 246 -14.79 -0.28 10.49
C VAL A 246 -14.23 -0.76 11.82
N THR A 247 -14.00 0.17 12.74
CA THR A 247 -13.60 -0.09 14.14
C THR A 247 -14.23 0.96 15.06
N ASP A 248 -14.08 0.77 16.37
CA ASP A 248 -14.18 1.87 17.32
C ASP A 248 -13.04 2.87 17.06
N GLY A 249 -13.24 4.15 17.37
CA GLY A 249 -12.20 5.16 17.23
C GLY A 249 -12.69 6.59 17.47
N THR A 250 -11.82 7.56 17.18
CA THR A 250 -12.12 8.99 17.30
C THR A 250 -11.96 9.67 15.96
N VAL A 251 -12.94 10.47 15.55
CA VAL A 251 -12.86 11.24 14.29
C VAL A 251 -11.83 12.35 14.45
N VAL A 252 -10.86 12.41 13.54
CA VAL A 252 -9.76 13.39 13.57
C VAL A 252 -9.76 14.35 12.38
N SER A 253 -10.44 14.00 11.29
CA SER A 253 -10.68 14.88 10.14
C SER A 253 -12.02 14.55 9.51
N MET A 254 -12.68 15.54 8.92
CA MET A 254 -13.85 15.36 8.07
C MET A 254 -14.00 16.52 7.09
N LEU A 255 -14.65 16.26 5.95
CA LEU A 255 -15.17 17.26 5.02
C LEU A 255 -16.55 16.79 4.50
N ASP A 256 -17.52 17.70 4.34
CA ASP A 256 -18.91 17.35 3.96
C ASP A 256 -19.61 18.39 3.07
N THR A 257 -18.85 19.33 2.50
CA THR A 257 -19.42 20.52 1.82
C THR A 257 -19.29 20.50 0.30
N LEU A 258 -18.52 19.58 -0.26
CA LEU A 258 -18.21 19.52 -1.69
C LEU A 258 -19.34 18.85 -2.46
N ASP A 259 -19.72 19.43 -3.59
CA ASP A 259 -20.69 18.80 -4.50
C ASP A 259 -20.05 17.58 -5.21
N ASP A 260 -20.90 16.68 -5.68
CA ASP A 260 -20.46 15.55 -6.50
C ASP A 260 -19.94 16.02 -7.87
N GLN A 261 -18.92 15.33 -8.36
CA GLN A 261 -18.45 15.49 -9.73
C GLN A 261 -19.43 14.85 -10.71
N PRO A 262 -19.60 15.43 -11.92
CA PRO A 262 -20.22 14.73 -13.02
C PRO A 262 -19.41 13.46 -13.36
N PRO A 263 -20.03 12.27 -13.40
CA PRO A 263 -19.34 11.05 -13.79
C PRO A 263 -18.73 11.10 -15.21
N GLY A 264 -17.71 10.29 -15.42
CA GLY A 264 -17.02 10.10 -16.70
C GLY A 264 -15.84 11.05 -16.94
N LYS A 265 -15.57 12.00 -16.04
CA LYS A 265 -14.41 12.89 -16.12
C LYS A 265 -13.85 13.20 -14.74
N LEU A 266 -12.53 13.26 -14.63
CA LEU A 266 -11.88 13.84 -13.46
C LEU A 266 -12.05 15.36 -13.46
N PRO A 267 -12.08 16.01 -12.28
CA PRO A 267 -12.07 17.46 -12.20
C PRO A 267 -10.81 18.06 -12.82
N GLU A 268 -10.90 19.34 -13.22
CA GLU A 268 -9.76 20.08 -13.73
C GLU A 268 -8.65 20.12 -12.66
N PRO A 269 -7.40 19.71 -12.99
CA PRO A 269 -6.34 19.61 -11.98
C PRO A 269 -6.08 20.91 -11.21
N SER A 270 -6.29 22.06 -11.86
CA SER A 270 -6.13 23.38 -11.22
C SER A 270 -7.22 23.74 -10.19
N SER A 271 -8.32 22.98 -10.15
CA SER A 271 -9.41 23.17 -9.18
C SER A 271 -9.22 22.35 -7.89
N ILE A 272 -8.27 21.41 -7.90
CA ILE A 272 -7.99 20.49 -6.79
C ILE A 272 -6.97 21.11 -5.83
N THR A 273 -7.26 21.08 -4.53
CA THR A 273 -6.34 21.52 -3.47
C THR A 273 -5.99 20.36 -2.54
N ILE A 274 -5.00 20.56 -1.67
CA ILE A 274 -4.63 19.58 -0.63
C ILE A 274 -5.84 19.22 0.25
N GLU A 275 -6.73 20.17 0.48
CA GLU A 275 -7.90 20.02 1.35
C GLU A 275 -9.09 19.35 0.64
N THR A 276 -9.16 19.41 -0.70
CA THR A 276 -10.35 18.98 -1.46
C THR A 276 -10.11 17.76 -2.35
N VAL A 277 -8.86 17.33 -2.53
CA VAL A 277 -8.50 16.24 -3.45
C VAL A 277 -9.25 14.95 -3.19
N ASP A 278 -9.48 14.57 -1.94
CA ASP A 278 -10.17 13.31 -1.63
C ASP A 278 -11.69 13.46 -1.43
N GLY A 279 -12.22 14.66 -1.66
CA GLY A 279 -13.66 14.93 -1.55
C GLY A 279 -14.15 15.03 -0.11
N ASN A 280 -15.46 14.90 0.06
CA ASN A 280 -16.07 14.73 1.38
C ASN A 280 -15.59 13.41 1.97
N HIS A 281 -15.17 13.44 3.22
CA HIS A 281 -14.45 12.32 3.81
C HIS A 281 -14.57 12.30 5.33
N VAL A 282 -14.16 11.18 5.91
CA VAL A 282 -13.95 11.01 7.35
C VAL A 282 -12.59 10.32 7.57
N VAL A 283 -11.81 10.80 8.52
CA VAL A 283 -10.61 10.11 9.04
C VAL A 283 -10.86 9.76 10.50
N ILE A 284 -10.67 8.50 10.87
CA ILE A 284 -10.81 8.00 12.23
C ILE A 284 -9.45 7.52 12.74
N ASP A 285 -9.01 8.03 13.89
CA ASP A 285 -7.93 7.42 14.68
C ASP A 285 -8.47 6.15 15.33
N ILE A 286 -7.92 5.01 14.92
CA ILE A 286 -8.34 3.68 15.37
C ILE A 286 -7.36 3.09 16.40
N GLY A 287 -6.42 3.91 16.89
CA GLY A 287 -5.40 3.54 17.86
C GLY A 287 -4.16 2.90 17.23
N GLY A 288 -3.10 2.77 18.03
CA GLY A 288 -1.85 2.14 17.60
C GLY A 288 -1.10 2.89 16.48
N GLY A 289 -1.39 4.18 16.29
CA GLY A 289 -0.83 4.99 15.19
C GLY A 289 -1.41 4.65 13.82
N CYS A 290 -2.58 3.99 13.77
CA CYS A 290 -3.28 3.67 12.53
C CYS A 290 -4.53 4.56 12.41
N PHE A 291 -4.86 4.93 11.17
CA PHE A 291 -6.03 5.76 10.85
C PHE A 291 -6.81 5.12 9.72
N ALA A 292 -8.14 5.09 9.83
CA ALA A 292 -9.03 4.63 8.77
C ALA A 292 -9.55 5.84 7.98
N PHE A 293 -9.48 5.76 6.66
CA PHE A 293 -9.88 6.82 5.75
C PHE A 293 -11.03 6.38 4.84
N TYR A 294 -12.03 7.26 4.70
CA TYR A 294 -13.23 7.07 3.89
C TYR A 294 -13.44 8.31 3.03
N ALA A 295 -13.39 8.19 1.71
CA ALA A 295 -13.45 9.32 0.79
C ALA A 295 -14.67 9.29 -0.13
N HIS A 296 -14.80 10.34 -0.94
CA HIS A 296 -15.84 10.52 -1.96
C HIS A 296 -17.28 10.43 -1.42
N LEU A 297 -17.52 10.88 -0.19
CA LEU A 297 -18.86 10.85 0.41
C LEU A 297 -19.80 11.89 -0.24
N GLN A 298 -21.11 11.67 -0.09
CA GLN A 298 -22.12 12.63 -0.51
C GLN A 298 -22.07 13.87 0.38
N LYS A 299 -22.31 15.01 -0.24
CA LYS A 299 -22.50 16.28 0.46
C LYS A 299 -23.64 16.21 1.48
N ASP A 300 -23.47 16.90 2.60
CA ASP A 300 -24.44 17.00 3.69
C ASP A 300 -24.88 15.62 4.24
N SER A 301 -24.06 14.59 4.05
CA SER A 301 -24.37 13.22 4.45
C SER A 301 -23.56 12.75 5.65
N VAL A 302 -22.42 13.39 5.94
CA VAL A 302 -21.53 13.01 7.04
C VAL A 302 -22.23 13.27 8.38
N LYS A 303 -22.33 12.22 9.20
CA LYS A 303 -23.10 12.21 10.46
C LYS A 303 -22.24 12.49 11.70
N VAL A 304 -20.93 12.70 11.53
CA VAL A 304 -19.94 12.78 12.61
C VAL A 304 -19.09 14.04 12.48
N HIS A 305 -18.56 14.51 13.61
CA HIS A 305 -17.69 15.69 13.68
C HIS A 305 -16.33 15.33 14.27
N VAL A 306 -15.32 16.15 14.00
CA VAL A 306 -13.99 16.01 14.63
C VAL A 306 -14.12 16.03 16.15
N GLY A 307 -13.51 15.03 16.80
CA GLY A 307 -13.58 14.80 18.24
C GLY A 307 -14.64 13.77 18.67
N ASP A 308 -15.58 13.40 17.80
CA ASP A 308 -16.57 12.38 18.12
C ASP A 308 -15.91 11.01 18.28
N THR A 309 -16.39 10.24 19.27
CA THR A 309 -16.05 8.82 19.38
C THR A 309 -17.12 8.00 18.66
N VAL A 310 -16.68 7.14 17.76
CA VAL A 310 -17.57 6.24 17.00
C VAL A 310 -17.38 4.79 17.42
N LYS A 311 -18.43 4.00 17.20
CA LYS A 311 -18.42 2.55 17.41
C LYS A 311 -18.37 1.84 16.08
N LYS A 312 -17.71 0.68 16.05
CA LYS A 312 -17.72 -0.22 14.89
C LYS A 312 -19.16 -0.44 14.41
N GLY A 313 -19.39 -0.27 13.10
CA GLY A 313 -20.70 -0.36 12.45
C GLY A 313 -21.53 0.93 12.46
N ALA A 314 -21.10 1.98 13.16
CA ALA A 314 -21.81 3.27 13.14
C ALA A 314 -21.79 3.87 11.74
N VAL A 315 -22.94 4.35 11.26
CA VAL A 315 -23.04 5.02 9.96
C VAL A 315 -22.33 6.37 10.02
N LEU A 316 -21.33 6.56 9.16
CA LEU A 316 -20.53 7.76 9.03
C LEU A 316 -21.13 8.74 8.03
N GLY A 317 -21.74 8.24 6.96
CA GLY A 317 -22.32 9.05 5.89
C GLY A 317 -22.82 8.16 4.75
N LYS A 318 -22.92 8.74 3.54
CA LYS A 318 -23.32 8.01 2.34
C LYS A 318 -22.27 8.10 1.24
N LEU A 319 -22.11 7.02 0.49
CA LEU A 319 -21.21 6.94 -0.66
C LEU A 319 -21.67 7.90 -1.77
N GLY A 320 -20.78 8.78 -2.21
CA GLY A 320 -21.05 9.82 -3.21
C GLY A 320 -20.07 9.79 -4.38
N ASN A 321 -19.75 10.97 -4.91
CA ASN A 321 -18.79 11.16 -6.00
C ASN A 321 -18.08 12.52 -5.90
N SER A 322 -17.76 12.99 -4.69
CA SER A 322 -17.09 14.27 -4.47
C SER A 322 -15.56 14.15 -4.53
N GLY A 323 -14.85 15.25 -4.82
CA GLY A 323 -13.38 15.26 -4.89
C GLY A 323 -12.80 14.87 -6.25
N ASN A 324 -11.60 14.30 -6.26
CA ASN A 324 -10.90 13.84 -7.47
C ASN A 324 -11.34 12.43 -7.87
N THR A 325 -12.55 12.31 -8.40
CA THR A 325 -13.18 11.04 -8.79
C THR A 325 -13.88 11.19 -10.14
N SER A 326 -14.03 10.07 -10.86
CA SER A 326 -14.73 9.98 -12.15
C SER A 326 -16.01 9.14 -12.10
N ALA A 327 -16.29 8.42 -11.00
CA ALA A 327 -17.47 7.57 -10.86
C ALA A 327 -17.78 7.28 -9.39
N PRO A 328 -19.06 7.18 -8.95
CA PRO A 328 -19.41 6.84 -7.58
C PRO A 328 -18.77 5.54 -7.05
N HIS A 329 -17.93 5.68 -6.02
CA HIS A 329 -17.30 4.57 -5.30
C HIS A 329 -16.95 5.01 -3.87
N LEU A 330 -16.68 4.05 -2.97
CA LEU A 330 -16.03 4.35 -1.69
C LEU A 330 -14.54 4.07 -1.82
N HIS A 331 -13.72 5.11 -1.79
CA HIS A 331 -12.28 4.96 -1.57
C HIS A 331 -12.02 4.70 -0.09
N PHE A 332 -11.36 3.59 0.22
CA PHE A 332 -11.06 3.20 1.60
C PHE A 332 -9.64 2.67 1.75
N HIS A 333 -8.93 3.14 2.78
CA HIS A 333 -7.64 2.57 3.21
C HIS A 333 -7.33 2.80 4.68
N ILE A 334 -6.29 2.10 5.17
CA ILE A 334 -5.66 2.33 6.47
C ILE A 334 -4.29 3.00 6.25
N MET A 335 -3.96 3.99 7.08
CA MET A 335 -2.72 4.77 6.97
C MET A 335 -2.01 4.93 8.32
N ASN A 336 -0.72 5.26 8.30
CA ASN A 336 0.14 5.41 9.49
C ASN A 336 0.16 6.82 10.13
N ALA A 337 -0.57 7.77 9.56
CA ALA A 337 -0.69 9.14 10.07
C ALA A 337 -2.03 9.73 9.65
N ALA A 338 -2.53 10.75 10.37
CA ALA A 338 -3.83 11.36 10.08
C ALA A 338 -3.87 12.13 8.74
N SER A 339 -2.71 12.46 8.16
CA SER A 339 -2.65 13.17 6.88
C SER A 339 -2.88 12.19 5.73
N VAL A 340 -3.98 12.38 5.02
CA VAL A 340 -4.41 11.55 3.88
C VAL A 340 -3.40 11.54 2.72
N LEU A 341 -2.64 12.63 2.52
CA LEU A 341 -1.62 12.71 1.46
C LEU A 341 -0.19 12.48 1.96
N ALA A 342 0.09 12.80 3.22
CA ALA A 342 1.43 12.70 3.81
C ALA A 342 1.50 11.55 4.83
N SER A 343 1.16 10.35 4.38
CA SER A 343 1.20 9.10 5.15
C SER A 343 1.59 7.92 4.26
N ASP A 344 1.87 6.78 4.89
CA ASP A 344 2.03 5.51 4.19
C ASP A 344 0.79 4.64 4.41
N GLY A 345 0.30 4.06 3.32
CA GLY A 345 -0.75 3.05 3.33
C GLY A 345 -0.28 1.78 4.03
N LEU A 346 -1.09 1.30 4.97
CA LEU A 346 -0.85 0.10 5.76
C LEU A 346 -1.79 -1.03 5.33
N PRO A 347 -1.32 -2.28 5.32
CA PRO A 347 -2.19 -3.41 5.04
C PRO A 347 -3.20 -3.63 6.16
N TYR A 348 -4.37 -4.12 5.79
CA TYR A 348 -5.45 -4.50 6.67
C TYR A 348 -6.10 -5.81 6.20
N VAL A 349 -6.98 -6.37 7.01
CA VAL A 349 -7.81 -7.54 6.66
C VAL A 349 -9.21 -7.38 7.24
N PHE A 350 -10.21 -7.91 6.56
CA PHE A 350 -11.57 -7.94 7.10
C PHE A 350 -11.75 -9.03 8.14
N ASP A 351 -12.54 -8.79 9.19
CA ASP A 351 -12.85 -9.80 10.20
C ASP A 351 -13.60 -10.99 9.59
N ALA A 352 -14.60 -10.74 8.75
CA ALA A 352 -15.26 -11.72 7.90
C ALA A 352 -15.91 -11.08 6.66
N PHE A 353 -16.06 -11.86 5.60
CA PHE A 353 -16.86 -11.55 4.39
C PHE A 353 -17.11 -12.84 3.60
N HIS A 354 -17.88 -12.78 2.52
CA HIS A 354 -17.98 -13.86 1.55
C HIS A 354 -17.36 -13.45 0.20
N LEU A 355 -16.41 -14.24 -0.28
CA LEU A 355 -15.86 -14.09 -1.63
C LEU A 355 -16.87 -14.69 -2.62
N ALA A 356 -17.43 -13.85 -3.48
CA ALA A 356 -18.47 -14.19 -4.42
C ALA A 356 -17.97 -14.36 -5.87
N GLY A 357 -16.72 -14.04 -6.15
CA GLY A 357 -16.13 -14.18 -7.49
C GLY A 357 -14.95 -13.25 -7.72
N GLU A 358 -14.52 -13.18 -8.96
CA GLU A 358 -13.48 -12.26 -9.45
C GLU A 358 -13.79 -11.84 -10.88
N ILE A 359 -13.67 -10.55 -11.19
CA ILE A 359 -13.78 -10.05 -12.56
C ILE A 359 -12.44 -10.27 -13.27
N GLU A 360 -12.49 -10.80 -14.49
CA GLU A 360 -11.27 -10.96 -15.32
C GLU A 360 -10.61 -9.62 -15.61
N LEU A 361 -9.32 -9.52 -15.30
CA LEU A 361 -8.52 -8.30 -15.47
C LEU A 361 -8.48 -7.83 -16.93
N GLU A 362 -8.24 -8.74 -17.88
CA GLU A 362 -8.18 -8.40 -19.30
C GLU A 362 -9.51 -7.84 -19.81
N MET A 363 -10.64 -8.39 -19.33
CA MET A 363 -11.98 -7.87 -19.65
C MET A 363 -12.20 -6.48 -19.06
N PHE A 364 -11.79 -6.26 -17.81
CA PHE A 364 -11.90 -4.96 -17.15
C PHE A 364 -11.07 -3.88 -17.85
N ASN A 365 -9.82 -4.20 -18.20
CA ASN A 365 -8.91 -3.27 -18.85
C ASN A 365 -9.28 -2.96 -20.30
N ALA A 366 -9.92 -3.91 -20.99
CA ALA A 366 -10.41 -3.70 -22.36
C ALA A 366 -11.71 -2.89 -22.42
N ALA A 367 -12.40 -2.69 -21.29
CA ALA A 367 -13.66 -1.98 -21.28
C ALA A 367 -13.47 -0.47 -21.46
N PRO A 368 -14.29 0.20 -22.29
CA PRO A 368 -14.19 1.65 -22.51
C PRO A 368 -14.71 2.48 -21.33
N GLY A 369 -15.34 1.84 -20.34
CA GLY A 369 -16.02 2.46 -19.22
C GLY A 369 -16.53 1.40 -18.25
N VAL A 370 -17.37 1.81 -17.31
CA VAL A 370 -17.93 0.96 -16.25
C VAL A 370 -19.27 0.32 -16.64
N GLU A 371 -19.81 0.69 -17.80
CA GLU A 371 -21.00 0.09 -18.39
C GLU A 371 -20.72 -1.35 -18.83
N GLY A 372 -21.64 -2.27 -18.52
CA GLY A 372 -21.51 -3.65 -18.94
C GLY A 372 -22.13 -4.63 -17.97
N ASP A 373 -21.96 -5.91 -18.30
CA ASP A 373 -22.26 -7.03 -17.42
C ASP A 373 -20.94 -7.59 -16.87
N TRP A 374 -20.73 -7.31 -15.59
CA TRP A 374 -19.57 -7.70 -14.80
C TRP A 374 -19.83 -8.94 -13.94
N SER A 375 -20.95 -9.64 -14.16
CA SER A 375 -21.29 -10.85 -13.40
C SER A 375 -20.45 -12.07 -13.80
N LYS A 376 -19.75 -12.01 -14.94
CA LYS A 376 -18.82 -13.07 -15.37
C LYS A 376 -17.71 -13.26 -14.34
N GLY A 377 -17.48 -14.50 -13.93
CA GLY A 377 -16.50 -14.85 -12.89
C GLY A 377 -17.09 -14.92 -11.47
N ARG A 378 -18.39 -14.67 -11.31
CA ARG A 378 -19.11 -15.03 -10.08
C ARG A 378 -19.13 -16.54 -9.86
N PHE A 379 -18.99 -16.93 -8.60
CA PHE A 379 -19.11 -18.31 -8.16
C PHE A 379 -20.58 -18.70 -8.02
N ASP A 380 -20.88 -19.99 -8.23
CA ASP A 380 -22.22 -20.55 -7.97
C ASP A 380 -22.57 -20.46 -6.47
N GLU A 381 -21.58 -20.67 -5.61
CA GLU A 381 -21.67 -20.54 -4.16
C GLU A 381 -20.57 -19.62 -3.64
N THR A 382 -20.95 -18.66 -2.81
CA THR A 382 -19.99 -17.74 -2.18
C THR A 382 -19.18 -18.46 -1.11
N GLN A 383 -17.95 -18.03 -0.89
CA GLN A 383 -17.01 -18.70 -0.01
C GLN A 383 -16.74 -17.84 1.23
N PRO A 384 -17.03 -18.31 2.45
CA PRO A 384 -16.76 -17.53 3.65
C PRO A 384 -15.25 -17.34 3.84
N ARG A 385 -14.84 -16.10 4.11
CA ARG A 385 -13.46 -15.68 4.37
C ARG A 385 -13.36 -14.99 5.71
N GLN A 386 -12.20 -15.08 6.35
CA GLN A 386 -11.91 -14.41 7.61
C GLN A 386 -10.44 -13.99 7.64
N ARG A 387 -10.19 -12.74 8.05
CA ARG A 387 -8.84 -12.17 8.17
C ARG A 387 -8.03 -12.28 6.88
N GLU A 388 -8.70 -12.00 5.78
CA GLU A 388 -8.11 -11.88 4.45
C GLU A 388 -8.28 -10.45 3.92
N PHE A 389 -7.37 -10.05 3.04
CA PHE A 389 -7.45 -8.83 2.24
C PHE A 389 -8.00 -9.19 0.84
N PRO A 390 -9.13 -8.59 0.42
CA PRO A 390 -9.66 -8.73 -0.92
C PRO A 390 -8.67 -8.21 -1.96
N LEU A 391 -8.31 -9.07 -2.92
CA LEU A 391 -7.46 -8.66 -4.03
C LEU A 391 -8.26 -7.92 -5.10
N ASN A 392 -7.55 -7.25 -6.00
CA ASN A 392 -8.15 -6.47 -7.07
C ASN A 392 -9.17 -7.29 -7.84
N LEU A 393 -10.28 -6.65 -8.20
CA LEU A 393 -11.41 -7.21 -8.92
C LEU A 393 -12.13 -8.38 -8.24
N ASN A 394 -11.81 -8.68 -6.98
CA ASN A 394 -12.61 -9.63 -6.20
C ASN A 394 -14.01 -9.05 -5.96
N VAL A 395 -15.01 -9.91 -6.11
CA VAL A 395 -16.41 -9.62 -5.82
C VAL A 395 -16.73 -10.13 -4.41
N ILE A 396 -17.21 -9.23 -3.56
CA ILE A 396 -17.41 -9.42 -2.13
C ILE A 396 -18.88 -9.23 -1.77
N ASP A 397 -19.39 -10.11 -0.92
CA ASP A 397 -20.65 -9.94 -0.21
C ASP A 397 -20.31 -9.75 1.29
N PHE A 398 -20.68 -8.58 1.84
CA PHE A 398 -20.41 -8.17 3.23
C PHE A 398 -21.52 -8.62 4.19
#